data_AF-A0A9P8TM24-F1
#
_entry.id   AF-A0A9P8TM24-F1
#
_cell.length_a   1.000
_cell.length_b   1.000
_cell.length_c   1.000
_cell.angle_alpha   90.00
_cell.angle_beta   90.00
_cell.angle_gamma   90.00
#
_symmetry.space_group_name_H-M   'P 1'
#
loop_
_entity.id
_entity.type
_entity.pdbx_description
1 polymer ?
#
loop_
_entity_poly.entity_id
_entity_poly.type
_entity_poly.pdbx_seq_one_letter_code
_entity_poly.pdbx_strand_id
1 'polypeptide(L)'
;MDLTEVNSQLLKRQYKDASRLYREASEIFSKQIDKTNNKEINNALKILAEDHLKRSRSIQLSSGSQNVGLSGSTAIQSTNNKLSASLAMARGIPTSSLDNIMGSLEETDGNNSTQILTGNGTGDPIQKLSVQLFNLFKAPKLNTIPEQSEIQVKPTGKSIEELEYENVHLKQLVSNYAENLQIYETTNKKITRNLQVYLSSFKKEMSIKESRKISELERKIDTLQKENKDLTLQKEKLKQRWDELVESAKKRREDQTGTNQ
;
A
#
# COMPACT_ATOMS: atom_id res chain seq x y z
N MET A 1 11.51 -14.34 -38.05
CA MET A 1 11.36 -14.27 -36.58
C MET A 1 10.38 -13.16 -36.29
N ASP A 2 9.27 -13.49 -35.65
CA ASP A 2 8.22 -12.53 -35.35
C ASP A 2 8.69 -11.58 -34.23
N LEU A 3 8.47 -10.26 -34.38
CA LEU A 3 8.95 -9.26 -33.40
C LEU A 3 8.34 -9.50 -32.00
N THR A 4 7.15 -10.08 -31.98
CA THR A 4 6.42 -10.46 -30.76
C THR A 4 7.16 -11.52 -29.96
N GLU A 5 7.75 -12.50 -30.63
CA GLU A 5 8.46 -13.62 -30.02
C GLU A 5 9.78 -13.16 -29.37
N VAL A 6 10.53 -12.32 -30.09
CA VAL A 6 11.79 -11.72 -29.60
C VAL A 6 11.54 -10.86 -28.36
N ASN A 7 10.49 -10.04 -28.36
CA ASN A 7 10.11 -9.23 -27.21
C ASN A 7 9.69 -10.08 -26.00
N SER A 8 8.97 -11.19 -26.21
CA SER A 8 8.58 -12.10 -25.12
C SER A 8 9.81 -12.76 -24.46
N GLN A 9 10.80 -13.15 -25.25
CA GLN A 9 12.02 -13.78 -24.75
C GLN A 9 12.89 -12.79 -23.99
N LEU A 10 12.99 -11.55 -24.49
CA LEU A 10 13.71 -10.47 -23.82
C LEU A 10 13.07 -10.12 -22.48
N LEU A 11 11.74 -10.06 -22.43
CA LEU A 11 11.00 -9.82 -21.20
C LEU A 11 11.17 -10.96 -20.18
N LYS A 12 11.16 -12.22 -20.62
CA LYS A 12 11.45 -13.38 -19.76
C LYS A 12 12.85 -13.31 -19.15
N ARG A 13 13.86 -12.89 -19.93
CA ARG A 13 15.24 -12.67 -19.43
C ARG A 13 15.28 -11.57 -18.38
N GLN A 14 14.62 -10.43 -18.64
CA GLN A 14 14.55 -9.32 -17.70
C GLN A 14 13.90 -9.72 -16.36
N TYR A 15 12.81 -10.48 -16.37
CA TYR A 15 12.19 -10.96 -15.14
C TYR A 15 13.10 -11.91 -14.36
N LYS A 16 13.82 -12.80 -15.06
CA LYS A 16 14.79 -13.71 -14.44
C LYS A 16 15.93 -12.94 -13.78
N ASP A 17 16.52 -11.98 -14.49
CA ASP A 17 17.58 -11.12 -13.95
C ASP A 17 17.08 -10.29 -12.77
N ALA A 18 15.90 -9.69 -12.87
CA ALA A 18 15.27 -8.95 -11.77
C ALA A 18 15.08 -9.84 -10.53
N SER A 19 14.54 -11.05 -10.70
CA SER A 19 14.34 -11.99 -9.59
C SER A 19 15.65 -12.36 -8.88
N ARG A 20 16.75 -12.50 -9.63
CA ARG A 20 18.09 -12.77 -9.10
C ARG A 20 18.60 -11.58 -8.30
N LEU A 21 18.51 -10.36 -8.84
CA LEU A 21 18.96 -9.14 -8.16
C LEU A 21 18.21 -8.89 -6.84
N TYR A 22 16.89 -9.10 -6.82
CA TYR A 22 16.11 -8.99 -5.58
C TYR A 22 16.53 -10.03 -4.53
N ARG A 23 16.85 -11.26 -4.95
CA ARG A 23 17.34 -12.29 -4.05
C ARG A 23 18.72 -11.95 -3.49
N GLU A 24 19.65 -11.51 -4.35
CA GLU A 24 21.00 -11.12 -3.95
C GLU A 24 20.97 -9.94 -2.96
N ALA A 25 20.13 -8.92 -3.21
CA ALA A 25 19.94 -7.81 -2.29
C ALA A 25 19.44 -8.28 -0.90
N SER A 26 18.49 -9.22 -0.87
CA SER A 26 17.99 -9.82 0.38
C SER A 26 19.10 -10.54 1.17
N GLU A 27 19.97 -11.28 0.47
CA GLU A 27 21.11 -11.96 1.08
C GLU A 27 22.15 -10.97 1.61
N ILE A 28 22.40 -9.87 0.89
CA ILE A 28 23.29 -8.79 1.35
C ILE A 28 22.73 -8.15 2.62
N PHE A 29 21.45 -7.77 2.65
CA PHE A 29 20.85 -7.19 3.85
C PHE A 29 20.92 -8.15 5.03
N SER A 30 20.61 -9.43 4.81
CA SER A 30 20.69 -10.48 5.84
C SER A 30 22.11 -10.62 6.41
N LYS A 31 23.15 -10.49 5.58
CA LYS A 31 24.57 -10.53 6.01
C LYS A 31 25.01 -9.29 6.79
N GLN A 32 24.28 -8.18 6.70
CA GLN A 32 24.58 -6.94 7.41
C GLN A 32 23.83 -6.83 8.73
N ILE A 33 22.80 -7.67 8.95
CA ILE A 33 22.21 -7.88 10.27
C ILE A 33 23.33 -8.36 11.21
N ASP A 34 23.39 -7.80 12.41
CA ASP A 34 24.40 -8.05 13.45
C ASP A 34 25.77 -7.38 13.24
N LYS A 35 26.03 -6.75 12.09
CA LYS A 35 27.25 -5.91 11.91
C LYS A 35 27.12 -4.52 12.52
N THR A 36 25.89 -4.10 12.84
CA THR A 36 25.62 -2.82 13.49
C THR A 36 25.05 -3.02 14.89
N ASN A 37 25.49 -2.20 15.85
CA ASN A 37 24.96 -2.23 17.22
C ASN A 37 23.61 -1.50 17.36
N ASN A 38 23.11 -0.87 16.29
CA ASN A 38 21.86 -0.14 16.34
C ASN A 38 20.68 -1.08 16.04
N LYS A 39 19.83 -1.29 17.06
CA LYS A 39 18.65 -2.15 16.99
C LYS A 39 17.63 -1.70 15.94
N GLU A 40 17.51 -0.39 15.69
CA GLU A 40 16.60 0.15 14.67
C GLU A 40 17.09 -0.17 13.25
N ILE A 41 18.39 -0.04 13.02
CA ILE A 41 19.02 -0.38 11.72
C ILE A 41 18.88 -1.88 11.46
N ASN A 42 19.12 -2.74 12.46
CA ASN A 42 18.94 -4.19 12.31
C ASN A 42 17.48 -4.57 12.02
N ASN A 43 16.52 -3.90 12.65
CA ASN A 43 15.09 -4.10 12.33
C ASN A 43 14.75 -3.65 10.91
N ALA A 44 15.27 -2.49 10.46
CA ALA A 44 15.06 -2.00 9.10
C ALA A 44 15.68 -2.96 8.05
N LEU A 45 16.91 -3.41 8.27
CA LEU A 45 17.59 -4.39 7.42
C LEU A 45 16.83 -5.72 7.34
N LYS A 46 16.24 -6.17 8.45
CA LYS A 46 15.41 -7.38 8.49
C LYS A 46 14.14 -7.24 7.65
N ILE A 47 13.45 -6.10 7.75
CA ILE A 47 12.26 -5.81 6.95
C ILE A 47 12.61 -5.74 5.46
N LEU A 48 13.69 -5.04 5.11
CA LEU A 48 14.17 -4.94 3.72
C LEU A 48 14.58 -6.30 3.16
N ALA A 49 15.30 -7.12 3.93
CA ALA A 49 15.66 -8.47 3.52
C ALA A 49 14.42 -9.32 3.21
N GLU A 50 13.41 -9.27 4.07
CA GLU A 50 12.17 -10.03 3.89
C GLU A 50 11.34 -9.53 2.69
N ASP A 51 11.24 -8.21 2.52
CA ASP A 51 10.49 -7.61 1.40
C ASP A 51 11.12 -7.96 0.05
N HIS A 52 12.45 -7.81 -0.08
CA HIS A 52 13.18 -8.17 -1.29
C HIS A 52 13.06 -9.67 -1.61
N LEU A 53 13.04 -10.54 -0.59
CA LEU A 53 12.83 -11.98 -0.77
C LEU A 53 11.42 -12.28 -1.28
N LYS A 54 10.39 -11.62 -0.72
CA LYS A 54 9.00 -11.75 -1.19
C LYS A 54 8.86 -11.26 -2.63
N ARG A 55 9.49 -10.12 -2.96
CA ARG A 55 9.47 -9.56 -4.32
C ARG A 55 10.12 -10.51 -5.34
N SER A 56 11.27 -11.09 -5.00
CA SER A 56 11.94 -12.09 -5.83
C SER A 56 11.02 -13.29 -6.13
N ARG A 57 10.38 -13.86 -5.10
CA ARG A 57 9.43 -14.98 -5.25
C ARG A 57 8.22 -14.62 -6.08
N SER A 58 7.66 -13.41 -5.88
CA SER A 58 6.51 -12.92 -6.65
C SER A 58 6.85 -12.79 -8.14
N ILE A 59 8.00 -12.22 -8.48
CA ILE A 59 8.47 -12.10 -9.88
C ILE A 59 8.68 -13.49 -10.48
N GLN A 60 9.27 -14.43 -9.72
CA GLN A 60 9.49 -15.79 -10.17
C GLN A 60 8.17 -16.51 -10.51
N LEU A 61 7.15 -16.37 -9.67
CA LEU A 61 5.80 -16.92 -9.92
C LEU A 61 5.15 -16.29 -11.16
N SER A 62 5.21 -14.97 -11.29
CA SER A 62 4.67 -14.25 -12.45
C SER A 62 5.37 -14.64 -13.76
N SER A 63 6.67 -14.94 -13.71
CA SER A 63 7.43 -15.39 -14.89
C SER A 63 7.11 -16.83 -15.31
N GLY A 64 6.73 -17.70 -14.37
CA GLY A 64 6.37 -19.10 -14.65
C GLY A 64 4.95 -19.27 -15.19
N SER A 65 4.05 -18.34 -14.86
CA SER A 65 2.62 -18.48 -15.16
C SER A 65 2.20 -18.04 -16.58
N GLN A 66 3.12 -17.53 -17.41
CA GLN A 66 2.80 -17.09 -18.78
C GLN A 66 2.78 -18.22 -19.83
N ASN A 67 2.90 -19.49 -19.43
CA ASN A 67 2.92 -20.64 -20.36
C ASN A 67 1.82 -21.68 -20.14
N VAL A 68 0.83 -21.43 -19.27
CA VAL A 68 -0.28 -22.37 -19.07
C VAL A 68 -1.60 -21.65 -19.32
N GLY A 69 -2.28 -22.09 -20.38
CA GLY A 69 -3.63 -21.65 -20.70
C GLY A 69 -4.61 -21.92 -19.55
N LEU A 70 -5.73 -21.21 -19.63
CA LEU A 70 -6.87 -21.29 -18.73
C LEU A 70 -7.09 -22.69 -18.14
N SER A 71 -6.88 -22.83 -16.82
CA SER A 71 -7.62 -23.74 -15.95
C SER A 71 -7.36 -23.35 -14.49
N GLY A 72 -8.44 -23.09 -13.76
CA GLY A 72 -8.39 -22.51 -12.42
C GLY A 72 -7.82 -23.45 -11.35
N SER A 73 -7.38 -22.86 -10.23
CA SER A 73 -7.88 -23.19 -8.89
C SER A 73 -7.15 -22.41 -7.79
N THR A 74 -7.96 -21.94 -6.87
CA THR A 74 -7.73 -21.61 -5.46
C THR A 74 -6.65 -22.43 -4.75
N ALA A 75 -5.59 -21.80 -4.23
CA ALA A 75 -4.82 -22.30 -3.07
C ALA A 75 -3.75 -21.31 -2.53
N ILE A 76 -4.05 -20.03 -2.25
CA ILE A 76 -3.16 -19.19 -1.42
C ILE A 76 -3.98 -18.25 -0.51
N GLN A 77 -4.74 -18.81 0.42
CA GLN A 77 -5.31 -18.08 1.56
C GLN A 77 -5.20 -18.96 2.81
N SER A 78 -4.02 -19.03 3.44
CA SER A 78 -3.90 -19.68 4.76
C SER A 78 -2.74 -19.20 5.64
N THR A 79 -1.90 -18.26 5.20
CA THR A 79 -0.77 -17.78 6.03
C THR A 79 -0.97 -16.39 6.64
N ASN A 80 -2.00 -15.65 6.22
CA ASN A 80 -2.21 -14.27 6.69
C ASN A 80 -2.87 -14.17 8.07
N ASN A 81 -3.51 -15.23 8.57
CA ASN A 81 -4.18 -15.19 9.88
C ASN A 81 -3.22 -15.37 11.07
N LYS A 82 -2.01 -15.93 10.86
CA LYS A 82 -1.04 -16.17 11.95
C LYS A 82 -0.22 -14.93 12.33
N LEU A 83 -0.01 -14.01 11.40
CA LEU A 83 0.70 -12.74 11.65
C LEU A 83 -0.18 -11.75 12.41
N SER A 84 -1.47 -11.68 12.08
CA SER A 84 -2.46 -10.82 12.75
C SER A 84 -2.65 -11.22 14.22
N ALA A 85 -2.67 -12.52 14.52
CA ALA A 85 -2.78 -13.04 15.88
C ALA A 85 -1.51 -12.78 16.72
N SER A 86 -0.31 -12.92 16.13
CA SER A 86 0.96 -12.62 16.83
C SER A 86 1.15 -11.11 17.09
N LEU A 87 0.67 -10.24 16.20
CA LEU A 87 0.77 -8.79 16.37
C LEU A 87 -0.24 -8.25 17.39
N ALA A 88 -1.41 -8.89 17.55
CA ALA A 88 -2.39 -8.56 18.57
C ALA A 88 -1.93 -8.93 19.99
N MET A 89 -1.24 -10.07 20.16
CA MET A 89 -0.65 -10.46 21.45
C MET A 89 0.52 -9.56 21.86
N ALA A 90 1.32 -9.06 20.91
CA ALA A 90 2.42 -8.13 21.19
C ALA A 90 1.96 -6.72 21.61
N ARG A 91 0.65 -6.40 21.50
CA ARG A 91 0.05 -5.10 21.88
C ARG A 91 -0.83 -5.15 23.12
N GLY A 92 -0.91 -6.30 23.81
CA GLY A 92 -1.60 -6.41 25.10
C GLY A 92 -3.11 -6.13 25.06
N ILE A 93 -3.79 -6.42 23.96
CA ILE A 93 -5.25 -6.19 23.83
C ILE A 93 -6.00 -7.43 24.34
N PRO A 94 -6.78 -7.34 25.44
CA PRO A 94 -7.58 -8.45 25.95
C PRO A 94 -8.79 -8.73 25.04
N THR A 95 -9.02 -9.99 24.69
CA THR A 95 -10.09 -10.44 23.77
C THR A 95 -11.41 -10.77 24.48
N SER A 96 -11.79 -10.01 25.52
CA SER A 96 -12.91 -10.38 26.40
C SER A 96 -14.01 -9.32 26.53
N SER A 97 -14.32 -8.55 25.49
CA SER A 97 -15.50 -7.67 25.51
C SER A 97 -16.11 -7.54 24.12
N LEU A 98 -16.92 -8.53 23.76
CA LEU A 98 -17.70 -8.54 22.53
C LEU A 98 -19.08 -9.08 22.86
N ASP A 99 -19.80 -8.36 23.72
CA ASP A 99 -21.23 -8.50 23.91
C ASP A 99 -21.79 -7.17 24.42
N ASN A 100 -22.94 -6.77 23.86
CA ASN A 100 -23.72 -5.57 24.14
C ASN A 100 -23.17 -4.25 23.56
N ILE A 101 -23.78 -3.79 22.46
CA ILE A 101 -24.77 -2.71 22.52
C ILE A 101 -25.64 -2.76 21.26
N MET A 102 -26.92 -2.92 21.52
CA MET A 102 -28.05 -3.10 20.62
C MET A 102 -28.87 -1.81 20.59
N GLY A 103 -29.42 -1.49 19.40
CA GLY A 103 -30.57 -0.59 19.21
C GLY A 103 -30.21 0.88 18.93
N SER A 104 -30.93 1.63 18.10
CA SER A 104 -32.13 1.35 17.29
C SER A 104 -32.42 2.57 16.40
N LEU A 105 -33.18 2.34 15.31
CA LEU A 105 -34.17 3.26 14.70
C LEU A 105 -33.64 4.43 13.82
N GLU A 106 -34.16 4.79 12.65
CA GLU A 106 -35.37 4.42 11.89
C GLU A 106 -35.21 4.81 10.40
N GLU A 107 -36.17 4.38 9.60
CA GLU A 107 -36.28 4.33 8.14
C GLU A 107 -36.40 5.68 7.42
N THR A 108 -36.00 5.69 6.14
CA THR A 108 -36.81 6.29 5.06
C THR A 108 -36.36 5.76 3.70
N ASP A 109 -37.37 5.37 2.92
CA ASP A 109 -37.36 4.66 1.64
C ASP A 109 -36.59 5.33 0.48
N GLY A 110 -36.16 4.51 -0.50
CA GLY A 110 -36.00 5.01 -1.88
C GLY A 110 -34.98 4.35 -2.81
N ASN A 111 -35.23 3.09 -3.19
CA ASN A 111 -34.92 2.46 -4.49
C ASN A 111 -33.48 2.19 -5.00
N ASN A 112 -33.27 0.89 -5.31
CA ASN A 112 -32.29 0.24 -6.18
C ASN A 112 -30.80 0.30 -5.76
N SER A 113 -30.49 -0.47 -4.71
CA SER A 113 -29.11 -0.81 -4.35
C SER A 113 -28.84 -2.29 -4.61
N THR A 114 -28.01 -2.57 -5.61
CA THR A 114 -27.41 -3.88 -5.84
C THR A 114 -26.60 -4.26 -4.60
N GLN A 115 -27.00 -5.33 -3.90
CA GLN A 115 -26.29 -5.87 -2.74
C GLN A 115 -24.80 -6.09 -3.05
N ILE A 116 -23.96 -5.20 -2.54
CA ILE A 116 -22.52 -5.42 -2.41
C ILE A 116 -22.32 -6.01 -1.02
N LEU A 117 -21.84 -7.25 -0.96
CA LEU A 117 -21.38 -7.90 0.26
C LEU A 117 -20.29 -7.06 0.93
N THR A 118 -20.68 -6.18 1.86
CA THR A 118 -19.77 -5.53 2.80
C THR A 118 -19.66 -6.40 4.03
N GLY A 119 -18.65 -7.27 4.07
CA GLY A 119 -18.20 -7.89 5.31
C GLY A 119 -17.69 -6.80 6.25
N ASN A 120 -18.37 -6.64 7.39
CA ASN A 120 -17.96 -5.79 8.49
C ASN A 120 -16.67 -6.34 9.12
N GLY A 121 -15.59 -5.57 9.10
CA GLY A 121 -14.36 -5.89 9.81
C GLY A 121 -13.17 -5.04 9.38
N THR A 122 -12.97 -3.90 10.05
CA THR A 122 -11.67 -3.23 10.33
C THR A 122 -10.60 -3.09 9.24
N GLY A 123 -10.95 -3.20 7.95
CA GLY A 123 -10.01 -3.23 6.84
C GLY A 123 -9.41 -1.88 6.48
N ASP A 124 -8.08 -1.81 6.61
CA ASP A 124 -7.13 -0.88 5.99
C ASP A 124 -7.71 -0.18 4.72
N PRO A 125 -7.65 1.16 4.59
CA PRO A 125 -8.15 1.88 3.42
C PRO A 125 -7.60 1.32 2.09
N ILE A 126 -6.40 0.73 2.10
CA ILE A 126 -5.80 0.07 0.94
C ILE A 126 -6.59 -1.18 0.54
N GLN A 127 -7.05 -1.98 1.51
CA GLN A 127 -7.86 -3.16 1.22
C GLN A 127 -9.24 -2.77 0.69
N LYS A 128 -9.87 -1.73 1.25
CA LYS A 128 -11.14 -1.19 0.71
C LYS A 128 -10.99 -0.72 -0.74
N LEU A 129 -9.90 -0.01 -1.04
CA LEU A 129 -9.59 0.41 -2.41
C LEU A 129 -9.38 -0.81 -3.32
N SER A 130 -8.66 -1.84 -2.86
CA SER A 130 -8.42 -3.05 -3.65
C SER A 130 -9.73 -3.78 -4.01
N VAL A 131 -10.66 -3.91 -3.06
CA VAL A 131 -11.96 -4.56 -3.28
C VAL A 131 -12.84 -3.72 -4.21
N GLN A 132 -12.84 -2.40 -4.05
CA GLN A 132 -13.59 -1.51 -4.93
C GLN A 132 -13.03 -1.48 -6.36
N LEU A 133 -11.71 -1.46 -6.52
CA LEU A 133 -11.07 -1.59 -7.83
C LEU A 133 -11.40 -2.95 -8.45
N PHE A 134 -11.29 -4.03 -7.69
CA PHE A 134 -11.63 -5.37 -8.18
C PHE A 134 -13.08 -5.46 -8.68
N ASN A 135 -14.02 -4.83 -7.98
CA ASN A 135 -15.42 -4.79 -8.41
C ASN A 135 -15.63 -3.87 -9.64
N LEU A 136 -14.83 -2.82 -9.82
CA LEU A 136 -14.87 -1.95 -11.00
C LEU A 136 -14.24 -2.59 -12.25
N PHE A 137 -13.22 -3.45 -12.07
CA PHE A 137 -12.60 -4.21 -13.15
C PHE A 137 -13.36 -5.49 -13.52
N LYS A 138 -14.39 -5.85 -12.76
CA LYS A 138 -15.28 -6.94 -13.13
C LYS A 138 -16.09 -6.48 -14.34
N ALA A 139 -15.64 -6.88 -15.53
CA ALA A 139 -16.27 -6.49 -16.79
C ALA A 139 -17.78 -6.77 -16.75
N PRO A 140 -18.62 -5.89 -17.32
CA PRO A 140 -20.03 -6.17 -17.50
C PRO A 140 -20.18 -7.53 -18.17
N LYS A 141 -21.09 -8.37 -17.68
CA LYS A 141 -21.41 -9.63 -18.36
C LYS A 141 -22.04 -9.28 -19.70
N LEU A 142 -21.21 -9.24 -20.74
CA LEU A 142 -21.65 -9.15 -22.12
C LEU A 142 -22.43 -10.43 -22.42
N ASN A 143 -23.64 -10.28 -22.97
CA ASN A 143 -24.31 -11.40 -23.62
C ASN A 143 -23.46 -11.80 -24.83
N THR A 144 -22.61 -12.80 -24.64
CA THR A 144 -21.82 -13.42 -25.70
C THR A 144 -22.77 -14.10 -26.67
N ILE A 145 -22.99 -13.46 -27.83
CA ILE A 145 -23.55 -14.13 -29.00
C ILE A 145 -22.42 -14.99 -29.59
N PRO A 146 -22.69 -16.26 -29.97
CA PRO A 146 -21.68 -17.16 -30.46
C PRO A 146 -20.93 -16.59 -31.67
N GLU A 147 -19.61 -16.67 -31.57
CA GLU A 147 -18.61 -16.31 -32.56
C GLU A 147 -18.86 -17.06 -33.88
N GLN A 148 -19.36 -16.36 -34.91
CA GLN A 148 -19.40 -16.87 -36.28
C GLN A 148 -18.52 -16.01 -37.17
N SER A 149 -17.38 -16.61 -37.52
CA SER A 149 -16.59 -16.55 -38.75
C SER A 149 -16.69 -15.29 -39.64
N GLU A 150 -15.51 -14.70 -39.89
CA GLU A 150 -15.20 -13.80 -41.02
C GLU A 150 -15.99 -14.12 -42.30
N ILE A 151 -16.92 -13.23 -42.65
CA ILE A 151 -17.68 -13.31 -43.89
C ILE A 151 -16.82 -12.68 -45.00
N GLN A 152 -16.22 -13.54 -45.84
CA GLN A 152 -15.66 -13.12 -47.13
C GLN A 152 -16.79 -12.65 -48.05
N VAL A 153 -16.81 -11.36 -48.35
CA VAL A 153 -17.77 -10.75 -49.29
C VAL A 153 -17.34 -11.08 -50.73
N LYS A 154 -17.86 -12.17 -51.29
CA LYS A 154 -17.90 -12.41 -52.74
C LYS A 154 -19.20 -11.83 -53.30
N PRO A 155 -19.21 -11.23 -54.52
CA PRO A 155 -20.44 -10.76 -55.15
C PRO A 155 -21.28 -11.97 -55.57
N THR A 156 -22.21 -12.39 -54.71
CA THR A 156 -23.12 -13.51 -54.95
C THR A 156 -24.53 -12.99 -55.22
N GLY A 157 -25.24 -13.63 -56.15
CA GLY A 157 -26.66 -13.42 -56.45
C GLY A 157 -27.58 -13.84 -55.30
N LYS A 158 -27.47 -13.14 -54.16
CA LYS A 158 -28.38 -13.26 -53.02
C LYS A 158 -29.75 -12.71 -53.42
N SER A 159 -30.80 -13.35 -52.90
CA SER A 159 -32.17 -12.82 -53.03
C SER A 159 -32.28 -11.47 -52.33
N ILE A 160 -33.14 -10.60 -52.83
CA ILE A 160 -33.47 -9.30 -52.21
C ILE A 160 -33.88 -9.50 -50.74
N GLU A 161 -34.65 -10.55 -50.46
CA GLU A 161 -35.11 -10.89 -49.10
C GLU A 161 -33.92 -11.21 -48.17
N GLU A 162 -32.92 -11.94 -48.66
CA GLU A 162 -31.73 -12.28 -47.87
C GLU A 162 -30.92 -11.01 -47.51
N LEU A 163 -30.81 -10.07 -48.46
CA LEU A 163 -30.17 -8.77 -48.22
C LEU A 163 -30.95 -7.91 -47.22
N GLU A 164 -32.28 -7.96 -47.22
CA GLU A 164 -33.10 -7.25 -46.23
C GLU A 164 -32.91 -7.83 -44.82
N TYR A 165 -32.88 -9.15 -44.67
CA TYR A 165 -32.59 -9.80 -43.39
C TYR A 165 -31.19 -9.44 -42.88
N GLU A 166 -30.17 -9.49 -43.74
CA GLU A 166 -28.80 -9.10 -43.39
C GLU A 166 -28.73 -7.63 -42.97
N ASN A 167 -29.43 -6.73 -43.67
CA ASN A 167 -29.48 -5.31 -43.33
C ASN A 167 -30.11 -5.05 -41.95
N VAL A 168 -31.23 -5.72 -41.64
CA VAL A 168 -31.88 -5.63 -40.33
C VAL A 168 -30.97 -6.15 -39.22
N HIS A 169 -30.31 -7.29 -39.46
CA HIS A 169 -29.36 -7.86 -38.51
C HIS A 169 -28.17 -6.93 -38.25
N LEU A 170 -27.57 -6.37 -39.31
CA LEU A 170 -26.47 -5.41 -39.18
C LEU A 170 -26.89 -4.14 -38.44
N LYS A 171 -28.10 -3.62 -38.69
CA LYS A 171 -28.65 -2.47 -37.94
C LYS A 171 -28.80 -2.79 -36.45
N GLN A 172 -29.30 -3.96 -36.10
CA GLN A 172 -29.41 -4.41 -34.71
C GLN A 172 -28.03 -4.52 -34.07
N LEU A 173 -27.05 -5.09 -34.78
CA LEU A 173 -25.68 -5.23 -34.30
C LEU A 173 -25.02 -3.86 -34.06
N VAL A 174 -25.19 -2.90 -34.98
CA VAL A 174 -24.71 -1.52 -34.83
C VAL A 174 -25.39 -0.84 -33.63
N SER A 175 -26.70 -1.00 -33.45
CA SER A 175 -27.43 -0.48 -32.30
C SER A 175 -26.90 -1.03 -30.98
N ASN A 176 -26.67 -2.35 -30.92
CA ASN A 176 -26.10 -3.00 -29.73
C ASN A 176 -24.68 -2.50 -29.42
N TYR A 177 -23.83 -2.33 -30.44
CA TYR A 177 -22.48 -1.79 -30.25
C TYR A 177 -22.50 -0.32 -29.80
N ALA A 178 -23.42 0.50 -30.29
CA ALA A 178 -23.59 1.87 -29.85
C ALA A 178 -24.00 1.96 -28.37
N GLU A 179 -24.96 1.13 -27.92
CA GLU A 179 -25.36 1.05 -26.52
C GLU A 179 -24.20 0.58 -25.62
N ASN A 180 -23.50 -0.48 -26.03
CA ASN A 180 -22.34 -0.98 -25.30
C ASN A 180 -21.25 0.09 -25.16
N LEU A 181 -20.96 0.84 -26.23
CA LEU A 181 -20.00 1.94 -26.20
C LEU A 181 -20.40 3.01 -25.17
N GLN A 182 -21.68 3.40 -25.14
CA GLN A 182 -22.20 4.37 -24.17
C GLN A 182 -22.07 3.87 -22.72
N ILE A 183 -22.32 2.57 -22.46
CA ILE A 183 -22.11 1.96 -21.15
C ILE A 183 -20.63 2.03 -20.74
N TYR A 184 -19.71 1.74 -21.66
CA TYR A 184 -18.28 1.85 -21.38
C TYR A 184 -17.85 3.28 -21.08
N GLU A 185 -18.33 4.26 -21.85
CA GLU A 185 -18.02 5.67 -21.62
C GLU A 185 -18.52 6.17 -20.26
N THR A 186 -19.76 5.84 -19.91
CA THR A 186 -20.35 6.25 -18.62
C THR A 186 -19.64 5.59 -17.44
N THR A 187 -19.30 4.30 -17.57
CA THR A 187 -18.52 3.55 -16.58
C THR A 187 -17.13 4.16 -16.40
N ASN A 188 -16.45 4.48 -17.50
CA ASN A 188 -15.12 5.09 -17.46
C ASN A 188 -15.14 6.49 -16.82
N LYS A 189 -16.17 7.30 -17.11
CA LYS A 189 -16.41 8.58 -16.44
C LYS A 189 -16.62 8.41 -14.93
N LYS A 190 -17.35 7.38 -14.51
CA LYS A 190 -17.57 7.05 -13.08
C LYS A 190 -16.27 6.62 -12.39
N ILE A 191 -15.49 5.74 -13.02
CA ILE A 191 -14.17 5.30 -12.53
C ILE A 191 -13.26 6.52 -12.35
N THR A 192 -13.18 7.38 -13.36
CA THR A 192 -12.33 8.58 -13.33
C THR A 192 -12.70 9.51 -12.17
N ARG A 193 -14.01 9.79 -11.97
CA ARG A 193 -14.47 10.62 -10.84
C ARG A 193 -14.14 9.97 -9.49
N ASN A 194 -14.36 8.67 -9.35
CA ASN A 194 -14.06 7.96 -8.10
C ASN A 194 -12.56 8.04 -7.78
N LEU A 195 -11.69 7.80 -8.77
CA LEU A 195 -10.24 7.92 -8.60
C LEU A 195 -9.82 9.34 -8.19
N GLN A 196 -10.43 10.38 -8.77
CA GLN A 196 -10.19 11.76 -8.37
C GLN A 196 -10.58 12.04 -6.91
N VAL A 197 -11.73 11.54 -6.46
CA VAL A 197 -12.17 11.66 -5.07
C VAL A 197 -11.20 10.93 -4.12
N TYR A 198 -10.80 9.71 -4.46
CA TYR A 198 -9.83 8.95 -3.66
C TYR A 198 -8.48 9.66 -3.56
N LEU A 199 -7.95 10.14 -4.68
CA LEU A 199 -6.68 10.85 -4.72
C LEU A 199 -6.73 12.14 -3.90
N SER A 200 -7.86 12.85 -3.92
CA SER A 200 -8.09 14.05 -3.11
C SER A 200 -8.15 13.73 -1.61
N SER A 201 -8.88 12.68 -1.24
CA SER A 201 -8.96 12.19 0.15
C SER A 201 -7.59 11.75 0.68
N PHE A 202 -6.85 10.98 -0.12
CA PHE A 202 -5.51 10.50 0.22
C PHE A 202 -4.53 11.65 0.44
N LYS A 203 -4.52 12.66 -0.45
CA LYS A 203 -3.70 13.87 -0.28
C LYS A 203 -4.02 14.60 1.04
N LYS A 204 -5.31 14.73 1.38
CA LYS A 204 -5.75 15.34 2.63
C LYS A 204 -5.27 14.55 3.86
N GLU A 205 -5.43 13.22 3.84
CA GLU A 205 -4.99 12.36 4.94
C GLU A 205 -3.46 12.42 5.13
N MET A 206 -2.70 12.42 4.03
CA MET A 206 -1.25 12.52 4.07
C MET A 206 -0.81 13.86 4.69
N SER A 207 -1.40 14.98 4.25
CA SER A 207 -1.12 16.31 4.79
C SER A 207 -1.43 16.39 6.30
N ILE A 208 -2.53 15.79 6.77
CA ILE A 208 -2.86 15.73 8.20
C ILE A 208 -1.81 14.91 8.97
N LYS A 209 -1.36 13.78 8.41
CA LYS A 209 -0.32 12.94 9.03
C LYS A 209 1.01 13.69 9.15
N GLU A 210 1.43 14.37 8.10
CA GLU A 210 2.64 15.19 8.09
C GLU A 210 2.55 16.32 9.11
N SER A 211 1.45 17.08 9.11
CA SER A 211 1.22 18.16 10.08
C SER A 211 1.26 17.66 11.52
N ARG A 212 0.63 16.52 11.82
CA ARG A 212 0.70 15.90 13.16
C ARG A 212 2.13 15.53 13.54
N LYS A 213 2.90 15.00 12.60
CA LYS A 213 4.29 14.60 12.87
C LYS A 213 5.18 15.82 13.11
N ILE A 214 4.98 16.90 12.36
CA ILE A 214 5.66 18.18 12.57
C ILE A 214 5.37 18.69 13.98
N SER A 215 4.10 18.77 14.38
CA SER A 215 3.73 19.24 15.73
C SER A 215 4.29 18.36 16.86
N GLU A 216 4.40 17.05 16.66
CA GLU A 216 5.04 16.15 17.63
C GLU A 216 6.54 16.45 17.78
N LEU A 217 7.23 16.67 16.65
CA LEU A 217 8.66 17.00 16.65
C LEU A 217 8.93 18.38 17.25
N GLU A 218 8.09 19.37 16.96
CA GLU A 218 8.16 20.71 17.56
C GLU A 218 8.03 20.65 19.08
N ARG A 219 7.05 19.91 19.60
CA ARG A 219 6.92 19.69 21.05
C ARG A 219 8.15 19.04 21.66
N LYS A 220 8.76 18.07 20.97
CA LYS A 220 9.97 17.40 21.44
C LYS A 220 11.16 18.37 21.44
N ILE A 221 11.28 19.24 20.44
CA ILE A 221 12.30 20.29 20.40
C ILE A 221 12.12 21.23 21.59
N ASP A 222 10.90 21.68 21.88
CA ASP A 222 10.63 22.58 23.02
C ASP A 222 11.00 21.94 24.36
N THR A 223 10.66 20.67 24.57
CA THR A 223 11.04 19.93 25.79
C THR A 223 12.56 19.84 25.92
N LEU A 224 13.25 19.43 24.85
CA LEU A 224 14.71 19.32 24.87
C LEU A 224 15.39 20.68 25.08
N GLN A 225 14.84 21.76 24.53
CA GLN A 225 15.34 23.11 24.77
C GLN A 225 15.18 23.55 26.22
N LYS A 226 14.06 23.21 26.87
CA LYS A 226 13.85 23.48 28.31
C LYS A 226 14.86 22.71 29.16
N GLU A 227 14.99 21.40 28.91
CA GLU A 227 15.97 20.56 29.61
C GLU A 227 17.40 21.08 29.43
N ASN A 228 17.77 21.51 28.22
CA ASN A 228 19.10 22.07 27.95
C ASN A 228 19.34 23.38 28.72
N LYS A 229 18.33 24.26 28.79
CA LYS A 229 18.39 25.48 29.62
C LYS A 229 18.59 25.14 31.10
N ASP A 230 17.83 24.17 31.63
CA ASP A 230 17.93 23.75 33.02
C ASP A 230 19.31 23.15 33.35
N LEU A 231 19.83 22.28 32.48
CA LEU A 231 21.18 21.72 32.62
C LEU A 231 22.26 22.79 32.54
N THR A 232 22.09 23.79 31.66
CA THR A 232 23.01 24.93 31.55
C THR A 232 23.05 25.73 32.86
N LEU A 233 21.90 26.01 33.46
CA LEU A 233 21.82 26.68 34.76
C LEU A 233 22.44 25.86 35.89
N GLN A 234 22.24 24.55 35.91
CA GLN A 234 22.88 23.67 36.89
C GLN A 234 24.40 23.66 36.74
N LYS A 235 24.89 23.58 35.50
CA LYS A 235 26.32 23.66 35.20
C LYS A 235 26.93 24.97 35.67
N GLU A 236 26.24 26.08 35.46
CA GLU A 236 26.69 27.40 35.92
C GLU A 236 26.76 27.47 37.45
N LYS A 237 25.75 26.99 38.17
CA LYS A 237 25.75 26.92 39.65
C LYS A 237 26.88 26.06 40.20
N LEU A 238 27.13 24.89 39.60
CA LEU A 238 28.23 24.02 40.01
C LEU A 238 29.58 24.68 39.75
N LYS A 239 29.74 25.39 38.63
CA LYS A 239 30.93 26.16 38.33
C LYS A 239 31.16 27.27 39.36
N GLN A 240 30.13 28.04 39.71
CA GLN A 240 30.22 29.08 40.75
C GLN A 240 30.68 28.49 42.10
N ARG A 241 30.06 27.39 42.56
CA ARG A 241 30.47 26.70 43.79
C ARG A 241 31.91 26.19 43.74
N TRP A 242 32.33 25.68 42.58
CA TRP A 242 33.70 25.25 42.36
C TRP A 242 34.67 26.41 42.47
N ASP A 243 34.38 27.53 41.81
CA ASP A 243 35.20 28.74 41.84
C ASP A 243 35.30 29.30 43.28
N GLU A 244 34.20 29.32 44.05
CA GLU A 244 34.19 29.68 45.48
C GLU A 244 35.08 28.77 46.33
N LEU A 245 35.05 27.45 46.10
CA LEU A 245 35.90 26.48 46.80
C LEU A 245 37.38 26.70 46.46
N VAL A 246 37.69 26.96 45.19
CA VAL A 246 39.05 27.26 44.72
C VAL A 246 39.59 28.52 45.37
N GLU A 247 38.81 29.60 45.39
CA GLU A 247 39.19 30.87 46.06
C GLU A 247 39.33 30.69 47.58
N SER A 248 38.43 29.94 48.23
CA SER A 248 38.56 29.63 49.65
C SER A 248 39.84 28.84 49.97
N ALA A 249 40.19 27.85 49.15
CA ALA A 249 41.41 27.05 49.32
C ALA A 249 42.68 27.85 49.01
N LYS A 250 42.61 28.84 48.10
CA LYS A 250 43.71 29.78 47.82
C LYS A 250 43.94 30.72 49.01
N LYS A 251 42.88 31.34 49.52
CA LYS A 251 42.94 32.23 50.69
C LYS A 251 43.55 31.53 51.92
N ARG A 252 43.13 30.30 52.21
CA ARG A 252 43.71 29.50 53.31
C ARG A 252 45.21 29.26 53.15
N ARG A 253 45.70 29.09 51.92
CA ARG A 253 47.14 28.94 51.66
C ARG A 253 47.90 30.24 51.89
N GLU A 254 47.35 31.36 51.43
CA GLU A 254 47.92 32.69 51.65
C GLU A 254 48.03 33.01 53.15
N ASP A 255 46.96 32.79 53.92
CA ASP A 255 46.92 32.98 55.37
C ASP A 255 47.98 32.12 56.10
N GLN A 256 48.17 30.87 55.68
CA GLN A 256 49.20 29.97 56.24
C GLN A 256 50.63 30.42 55.90
N THR A 257 50.87 30.92 54.69
CA THR A 257 52.20 31.42 54.30
C THR A 257 52.56 32.74 54.98
N GLY A 258 51.58 33.62 55.24
CA GLY A 258 51.81 34.91 55.90
C GLY A 258 52.08 34.82 57.41
N THR A 259 51.74 33.71 58.06
CA THR A 259 51.95 33.51 59.51
C THR A 259 53.37 33.01 59.85
N ASN A 260 54.15 32.59 58.85
CA ASN A 260 55.53 32.07 59.01
C ASN A 260 56.62 33.08 58.58
N GLN A 261 56.28 34.36 58.45
CA GLN A 261 57.21 35.48 58.26
C GLN A 261 57.23 36.36 59.49
#